data_AF-A0A534WKM2-F1
#
_entry.id   AF-A0A534WKM2-F1
#
_cell.length_a   1.000
_cell.length_b   1.000
_cell.length_c   1.000
_cell.angle_alpha   90.00
_cell.angle_beta   90.00
_cell.angle_gamma   90.00
#
_symmetry.space_group_name_H-M   'P 1'
#
loop_
_entity.id
_entity.type
_entity.pdbx_description
1 polymer ?
#
loop_
_entity_poly.entity_id
_entity_poly.type
_entity_poly.pdbx_seq_one_letter_code
_entity_poly.pdbx_strand_id
1 'polypeptide(L)'
;MRPLADQATRDRIRSDLGATLIVEAAAGTGKTTELVARIVALVRSGRTTLDRILSVTFTDLAAGEMKLRLRSELEAARGGATFEERDRLTGALERLEAAPIGTIHS
;
A
#
# COMPACT_ATOMS: atom_id res chain seq x y z
N MET A 1 -21.69 0.57 -12.02
CA MET A 1 -21.67 0.10 -10.62
C MET A 1 -21.85 1.32 -9.73
N ARG A 2 -22.76 1.30 -8.75
CA ARG A 2 -22.94 2.45 -7.83
C ARG A 2 -21.71 2.55 -6.91
N PRO A 3 -21.12 3.73 -6.71
CA PRO A 3 -19.99 3.87 -5.78
C PRO A 3 -20.42 3.47 -4.37
N LEU A 4 -19.47 2.95 -3.60
CA LEU A 4 -19.68 2.65 -2.18
C LEU A 4 -19.97 3.95 -1.42
N ALA A 5 -20.70 3.84 -0.31
CA ALA A 5 -21.01 5.00 0.53
C ALA A 5 -19.75 5.69 1.08
N ASP A 6 -18.64 4.96 1.24
CA ASP A 6 -17.36 5.45 1.75
C ASP A 6 -16.34 5.78 0.64
N GLN A 7 -16.77 5.84 -0.64
CA GLN A 7 -15.85 6.01 -1.78
C GLN A 7 -14.95 7.25 -1.64
N ALA A 8 -15.51 8.38 -1.21
CA ALA A 8 -14.74 9.62 -1.01
C ALA A 8 -13.60 9.44 0.02
N THR A 9 -13.83 8.64 1.06
CA THR A 9 -12.80 8.31 2.06
C THR A 9 -11.71 7.45 1.44
N ARG A 10 -12.08 6.42 0.65
CA ARG A 10 -11.10 5.57 -0.06
C ARG A 10 -10.26 6.37 -1.04
N ASP A 11 -10.88 7.26 -1.80
CA ASP A 11 -10.19 8.14 -2.74
C ASP A 11 -9.18 9.05 -2.00
N ARG A 12 -9.58 9.61 -0.86
CA ARG A 12 -8.67 10.41 -0.02
C ARG A 12 -7.50 9.58 0.52
N ILE A 13 -7.74 8.35 0.98
CA ILE A 13 -6.66 7.44 1.42
C ILE A 13 -5.65 7.19 0.29
N ARG A 14 -6.09 7.14 -0.98
CA ARG A 14 -5.22 6.83 -2.13
C ARG A 14 -4.53 8.05 -2.75
N SER A 15 -5.11 9.24 -2.61
CA SER A 15 -4.66 10.46 -3.31
C SER A 15 -4.02 11.52 -2.40
N ASP A 16 -4.46 11.62 -1.14
CA ASP A 16 -3.95 12.59 -0.17
C ASP A 16 -2.69 12.03 0.51
N LEU A 17 -1.62 11.90 -0.27
CA LEU A 17 -0.37 11.26 0.12
C LEU A 17 0.52 12.12 1.04
N GLY A 18 0.15 13.38 1.27
CA GLY A 18 0.84 14.28 2.18
C GLY A 18 0.23 14.35 3.58
N ALA A 19 -0.99 13.82 3.77
CA ALA A 19 -1.69 13.89 5.04
C ALA A 19 -1.37 12.72 5.98
N THR A 20 -1.43 13.00 7.28
CA THR A 20 -1.59 11.99 8.33
C THR A 20 -3.06 11.66 8.48
N LEU A 21 -3.40 10.37 8.35
CA LEU A 21 -4.78 9.89 8.39
C LEU A 21 -4.97 8.90 9.53
N ILE A 22 -6.08 9.04 10.25
CA ILE A 22 -6.62 8.01 11.14
C ILE A 22 -7.82 7.41 10.42
N VAL A 23 -7.84 6.10 10.27
CA VAL A 23 -8.89 5.38 9.54
C VAL A 23 -9.61 4.45 10.50
N GLU A 24 -10.83 4.81 10.85
CA GLU A 24 -11.74 3.96 11.60
C GLU A 24 -12.54 3.08 10.63
N ALA A 25 -12.54 1.78 10.88
CA ALA A 25 -13.37 0.88 10.10
C ALA A 25 -13.67 -0.41 10.88
N ALA A 26 -14.83 -1.00 10.63
CA ALA A 26 -15.20 -2.29 11.22
C ALA A 26 -14.33 -3.44 10.66
N ALA A 27 -14.45 -4.64 11.26
CA ALA A 27 -13.84 -5.84 10.70
C ALA A 27 -14.39 -6.11 9.28
N GLY A 28 -13.55 -6.59 8.37
CA GLY A 28 -13.97 -6.97 7.01
C GLY A 28 -14.23 -5.83 6.03
N THR A 29 -14.05 -4.55 6.39
CA THR A 29 -14.36 -3.41 5.51
C THR A 29 -13.22 -2.97 4.57
N GLY A 30 -12.12 -3.72 4.55
CA GLY A 30 -11.00 -3.49 3.63
C GLY A 30 -9.90 -2.53 4.12
N LYS A 31 -9.74 -2.33 5.44
CA LYS A 31 -8.65 -1.48 6.00
C LYS A 31 -7.28 -1.81 5.43
N THR A 32 -6.90 -3.09 5.45
CA THR A 32 -5.61 -3.56 4.92
C THR A 32 -5.51 -3.33 3.41
N THR A 33 -6.60 -3.51 2.68
CA THR A 33 -6.64 -3.24 1.22
C THR A 33 -6.36 -1.78 0.92
N GLU A 34 -7.00 -0.84 1.64
CA GLU A 34 -6.74 0.58 1.46
C GLU A 34 -5.34 0.99 1.91
N LEU A 35 -4.80 0.38 2.98
CA LEU A 35 -3.42 0.62 3.42
C LEU A 35 -2.41 0.18 2.34
N VAL A 36 -2.58 -1.02 1.77
CA VAL A 36 -1.73 -1.51 0.67
C VAL A 36 -1.85 -0.60 -0.56
N ALA A 37 -3.08 -0.23 -0.95
CA ALA A 37 -3.31 0.68 -2.08
C ALA A 37 -2.61 2.03 -1.87
N ARG A 38 -2.61 2.56 -0.64
CA ARG A 38 -1.89 3.80 -0.30
C ARG A 38 -0.37 3.65 -0.42
N ILE A 39 0.20 2.52 0.03
CA ILE A 39 1.64 2.24 -0.13
C ILE A 39 2.02 2.19 -1.62
N VAL A 40 1.22 1.48 -2.43
CA VAL A 40 1.44 1.42 -3.89
C VAL A 40 1.34 2.81 -4.51
N ALA A 41 0.37 3.64 -4.10
CA ALA A 41 0.23 5.01 -4.58
C ALA A 41 1.44 5.89 -4.20
N LEU A 42 2.00 5.73 -3.00
CA LEU A 42 3.22 6.43 -2.58
C LEU A 42 4.41 6.11 -3.50
N VAL A 43 4.65 4.82 -3.76
CA VAL A 43 5.73 4.36 -4.65
C VAL A 43 5.45 4.81 -6.10
N ARG A 44 4.24 4.56 -6.60
CA ARG A 44 3.80 4.91 -7.96
C ARG A 44 3.81 6.42 -8.20
N SER A 45 3.64 7.25 -7.18
CA SER A 45 3.75 8.71 -7.31
C SER A 45 5.19 9.22 -7.27
N GLY A 46 6.16 8.38 -6.83
CA GLY A 46 7.58 8.73 -6.84
C GLY A 46 7.96 9.64 -5.67
N ARG A 47 7.03 9.85 -4.74
CA ARG A 47 7.27 10.58 -3.49
C ARG A 47 8.27 9.85 -2.58
N THR A 48 8.33 8.52 -2.68
CA THR A 48 9.26 7.70 -1.91
C THR A 48 9.48 6.35 -2.59
N THR A 49 10.47 5.60 -2.13
CA THR A 49 10.69 4.19 -2.47
C THR A 49 10.20 3.29 -1.34
N LEU A 50 9.97 2.01 -1.65
CA LEU A 50 9.37 1.06 -0.71
C LEU A 50 10.23 0.82 0.55
N ASP A 51 11.56 0.83 0.41
CA ASP A 51 12.53 0.69 1.50
C ASP A 51 12.47 1.84 2.53
N ARG A 52 11.83 2.96 2.18
CA ARG A 52 11.65 4.12 3.06
C ARG A 52 10.27 4.18 3.71
N ILE A 53 9.44 3.14 3.55
CA ILE A 53 8.12 3.03 4.16
C ILE A 53 8.15 1.97 5.25
N LEU A 54 8.10 2.38 6.51
CA LEU A 54 7.90 1.50 7.65
C LEU A 54 6.41 1.15 7.79
N SER A 55 6.08 -0.15 7.73
CA SER A 55 4.74 -0.65 8.02
C SER A 55 4.79 -1.62 9.20
N VAL A 56 3.94 -1.36 10.19
CA VAL A 56 3.96 -2.09 11.45
C VAL A 56 2.59 -2.69 11.73
N THR A 57 2.57 -3.93 12.19
CA THR A 57 1.34 -4.64 12.59
C THR A 57 1.55 -5.40 13.90
N PHE A 58 0.50 -6.03 14.42
CA PHE A 58 0.53 -6.73 15.69
C PHE A 58 1.11 -8.15 15.61
N THR A 59 1.04 -8.81 14.45
CA THR A 59 1.43 -10.22 14.32
C THR A 59 2.29 -10.44 13.08
N ASP A 60 3.22 -11.38 13.16
CA ASP A 60 4.07 -11.77 12.02
C ASP A 60 3.22 -12.32 10.86
N LEU A 61 2.13 -13.00 11.18
CA LEU A 61 1.17 -13.49 10.18
C LEU A 61 0.57 -12.32 9.38
N ALA A 62 0.16 -11.24 10.05
CA ALA A 62 -0.38 -10.07 9.37
C ALA A 62 0.70 -9.33 8.55
N ALA A 63 1.96 -9.33 9.01
CA ALA A 63 3.08 -8.73 8.28
C ALA A 63 3.35 -9.52 6.99
N GLY A 64 3.40 -10.86 7.09
CA GLY A 64 3.53 -11.75 5.94
C GLY A 64 2.37 -11.59 4.94
N GLU A 65 1.13 -11.55 5.43
CA GLU A 65 -0.04 -11.32 4.58
C GLU A 65 0.03 -9.95 3.87
N MET A 66 0.49 -8.91 4.57
CA MET A 66 0.68 -7.59 3.99
C MET A 66 1.71 -7.60 2.85
N LYS A 67 2.85 -8.31 3.01
CA LYS A 67 3.84 -8.48 1.93
C LYS A 67 3.22 -9.17 0.70
N LEU A 68 2.45 -10.23 0.91
CA LEU A 68 1.78 -10.95 -0.19
C LEU A 68 0.78 -10.05 -0.94
N ARG A 69 -0.05 -9.30 -0.21
CA ARG A 69 -1.00 -8.35 -0.81
C ARG A 69 -0.29 -7.24 -1.55
N LEU A 70 0.80 -6.70 -0.98
CA LEU A 70 1.58 -5.64 -1.60
C LEU A 70 2.25 -6.11 -2.91
N ARG A 71 2.78 -7.34 -2.94
CA ARG A 71 3.29 -7.96 -4.17
C ARG A 71 2.25 -7.96 -5.28
N SER A 72 1.06 -8.48 -4.99
CA SER A 72 -0.03 -8.60 -5.95
C SER A 72 -0.49 -7.23 -6.47
N GLU A 73 -0.64 -6.24 -5.60
CA GLU A 73 -1.07 -4.89 -5.99
C GLU A 73 0.01 -4.12 -6.77
N LEU A 74 1.29 -4.31 -6.45
CA LEU A 74 2.41 -3.76 -7.23
C LEU A 74 2.43 -4.33 -8.66
N GLU A 75 2.22 -5.65 -8.81
CA GLU A 75 2.14 -6.30 -10.11
C GLU A 75 0.94 -5.80 -10.93
N ALA A 76 -0.23 -5.69 -10.30
CA ALA A 76 -1.44 -5.17 -10.94
C ALA A 76 -1.25 -3.71 -11.39
N ALA A 77 -0.72 -2.86 -10.51
CA ALA A 77 -0.45 -1.45 -10.82
C ALA A 77 0.56 -1.29 -11.98
N ARG A 78 1.53 -2.21 -12.10
CA ARG A 78 2.54 -2.19 -13.16
C ARG A 78 1.98 -2.44 -14.56
N GLY A 79 0.87 -3.18 -14.66
CA GLY A 79 0.22 -3.54 -15.93
C GLY A 79 -0.28 -2.33 -16.73
N GLY A 80 -0.77 -1.28 -16.04
CA GLY A 80 -1.30 -0.05 -16.66
C GLY A 80 -0.43 1.18 -16.48
N ALA A 81 0.81 1.01 -16.02
CA ALA A 81 1.71 2.10 -15.64
C ALA A 81 2.40 2.77 -16.85
N THR A 82 2.72 4.06 -16.72
CA THR A 82 3.67 4.74 -17.62
C THR A 82 5.07 4.12 -17.47
N PHE A 83 6.02 4.50 -18.35
CA PHE A 83 7.39 3.98 -18.26
C PHE A 83 8.04 4.29 -16.90
N GLU A 84 7.97 5.55 -16.45
CA GLU A 84 8.54 5.98 -15.17
C GLU A 84 7.85 5.33 -13.96
N GLU A 85 6.53 5.16 -14.02
CA GLU A 85 5.78 4.45 -12.98
C GLU A 85 6.19 2.97 -12.93
N ARG A 86 6.31 2.32 -14.10
CA ARG A 86 6.70 0.93 -14.23
C ARG A 86 8.10 0.67 -13.68
N ASP A 87 9.04 1.58 -13.94
CA ASP A 87 10.39 1.51 -13.39
C ASP A 87 10.38 1.52 -11.85
N ARG A 88 9.68 2.49 -11.25
CA ARG A 88 9.51 2.59 -9.79
C ARG A 88 8.82 1.37 -9.18
N LEU A 89 7.75 0.89 -9.80
CA LEU A 89 7.02 -0.31 -9.35
C LEU A 89 7.88 -1.57 -9.47
N THR A 90 8.70 -1.68 -10.52
CA THR A 90 9.64 -2.79 -10.69
C THR A 90 10.72 -2.77 -9.60
N GLY A 91 11.32 -1.60 -9.35
CA GLY A 91 12.28 -1.43 -8.25
C GLY A 91 11.68 -1.74 -6.87
N ALA A 92 10.39 -1.49 -6.66
CA ALA A 92 9.70 -1.88 -5.44
C ALA A 92 9.50 -3.39 -5.31
N LEU A 93 9.14 -4.09 -6.40
CA LEU A 93 9.01 -5.55 -6.42
C LEU A 93 10.34 -6.25 -6.09
N GLU A 94 11.46 -5.73 -6.61
CA GLU A 94 12.80 -6.26 -6.34
C GLU A 94 13.20 -6.12 -4.86
N ARG A 95 12.76 -5.05 -4.20
CA ARG A 95 13.11 -4.73 -2.81
C ARG A 95 12.08 -5.22 -1.78
N LEU A 96 10.98 -5.81 -2.22
CA LEU A 96 9.83 -6.13 -1.36
C LEU A 96 10.20 -7.02 -0.16
N GLU A 97 11.09 -7.99 -0.35
CA GLU A 97 11.48 -8.89 0.74
C GLU A 97 12.25 -8.16 1.86
N ALA A 98 13.06 -7.18 1.48
CA ALA A 98 13.83 -6.33 2.38
C ALA A 98 13.04 -5.11 2.89
N ALA A 99 11.80 -4.91 2.46
CA ALA A 99 10.98 -3.80 2.90
C ALA A 99 10.69 -3.89 4.41
N PRO A 100 10.72 -2.77 5.16
CA PRO A 100 10.51 -2.76 6.60
C PRO A 100 9.02 -2.92 6.94
N ILE A 101 8.54 -4.15 6.79
CA ILE A 101 7.17 -4.60 7.07
C ILE A 101 7.28 -5.69 8.15
N GLY A 102 6.90 -5.35 9.37
CA GLY A 102 7.13 -6.20 10.54
C GLY A 102 6.18 -5.90 11.70
N THR A 103 6.58 -6.34 12.90
CA THR A 103 5.82 -6.07 14.13
C THR A 103 6.46 -4.94 14.94
N ILE A 104 5.75 -4.44 15.95
CA ILE A 104 6.25 -3.31 16.79
C ILE A 104 7.57 -3.68 17.51
N HIS A 105 7.82 -4.97 17.72
CA HIS A 105 8.94 -5.47 18.53
C HIS A 105 10.12 -6.00 17.72
N SER A 106 10.06 -5.90 16.39
CA SER A 106 11.07 -6.41 15.44
C SER A 106 11.88 -5.29 14.80
#